data_AF-S4RE30-F1
#
_entry.id   AF-S4RE30-F1
#
_cell.length_a   1.000
_cell.length_b   1.000
_cell.length_c   1.000
_cell.angle_alpha   90.00
_cell.angle_beta   90.00
_cell.angle_gamma   90.00
#
_symmetry.space_group_name_H-M   'P 1'
#
loop_
_entity.id
_entity.type
_entity.pdbx_description
1 polymer ?
#
loop_
_entity_poly.entity_id
_entity_poly.type
_entity_poly.pdbx_seq_one_letter_code
_entity_poly.pdbx_strand_id
1 'polypeptide(L)'
;SSRPKSPWAVFNPYDTLEDHDKEYVGFATLPNQVHRKSVKKGFEFTLMVAGESGLGKSTLINSLFLTDLYHDRVLLPADGKRCDTTEILRRTLEIEEKGVRLRLSLVDTPGFADAIDNTECWQPVVEYVEEQFESYFREESGLDRKNLQDTRVHCCLYFISPYGHGLKPLDVEFMKALHNKVNIVPVIAKADTLTMRERETLKRRVQEELSENDIKIYQFPECDSDEDDEFKRQDEELKASIPFAVIGGSAVVEASGRRVRGRLYPWGIAEVDSSEHCDLAKLRTMLIRTHMQDLKDVTRDLHYEEHRARCIRLSCPPPALSPPPPLPRGSKLSRESVVDFPMPIMSGLAGRADALIRAKEQELARMQEMLVHMQNKVQAQS
;
A
#
# COMPACT_ATOMS: atom_id res chain seq x y z
N SER A 1 -40.60 11.99 -65.96
CA SER A 1 -39.69 12.50 -67.00
C SER A 1 -38.26 12.42 -66.50
N SER A 2 -37.48 11.57 -67.14
CA SER A 2 -36.03 11.38 -66.97
C SER A 2 -35.26 12.70 -67.07
N ARG A 3 -34.41 12.99 -66.09
CA ARG A 3 -33.26 13.90 -66.26
C ARG A 3 -31.96 13.10 -66.07
N PRO A 4 -30.94 13.33 -66.91
CA PRO A 4 -29.75 12.50 -66.98
C PRO A 4 -28.82 12.79 -65.80
N LYS A 5 -28.18 11.74 -65.27
CA LYS A 5 -27.09 11.85 -64.30
C LYS A 5 -25.87 12.46 -64.99
N SER A 6 -25.27 13.48 -64.37
CA SER A 6 -23.96 14.00 -64.78
C SER A 6 -22.87 12.95 -64.49
N PRO A 7 -21.78 12.87 -65.28
CA PRO A 7 -20.73 11.85 -65.11
C PRO A 7 -19.80 12.10 -63.91
N TRP A 8 -20.09 13.10 -63.07
CA TRP A 8 -19.17 13.60 -62.04
C TRP A 8 -19.70 13.43 -60.61
N ALA A 9 -20.74 12.63 -60.41
CA ALA A 9 -21.21 12.27 -59.09
C ALA A 9 -20.56 10.96 -58.62
N VAL A 10 -19.92 11.05 -57.45
CA VAL A 10 -19.36 9.98 -56.61
C VAL A 10 -17.90 9.58 -56.91
N PHE A 11 -16.99 10.38 -56.36
CA PHE A 11 -15.82 9.85 -55.67
C PHE A 11 -15.82 10.44 -54.26
N ASN A 12 -16.53 9.78 -53.35
CA ASN A 12 -16.35 9.99 -51.92
C ASN A 12 -15.51 8.78 -51.45
N PRO A 13 -14.25 8.95 -51.01
CA PRO A 13 -13.35 7.82 -50.74
C PRO A 13 -13.61 7.14 -49.39
N TYR A 14 -14.82 7.27 -48.84
CA TYR A 14 -15.19 6.73 -47.52
C TYR A 14 -16.37 5.76 -47.54
N ASP A 15 -16.70 5.19 -48.71
CA ASP A 15 -17.71 4.12 -48.82
C ASP A 15 -17.07 2.76 -49.13
N THR A 16 -16.06 2.40 -48.34
CA THR A 16 -15.57 1.01 -48.20
C THR A 16 -15.90 0.54 -46.79
N LEU A 17 -17.10 -0.01 -46.63
CA LEU A 17 -17.60 -0.67 -45.42
C LEU A 17 -17.03 -2.07 -45.19
N GLU A 18 -15.84 -2.41 -45.72
CA GLU A 18 -15.32 -3.79 -45.66
C GLU A 18 -13.81 -3.94 -45.40
N ASP A 19 -13.10 -2.94 -44.85
CA ASP A 19 -11.66 -3.14 -44.54
C ASP A 19 -11.15 -2.40 -43.27
N HIS A 20 -11.98 -2.27 -42.22
CA HIS A 20 -11.52 -1.83 -40.89
C HIS A 20 -11.33 -2.97 -39.86
N ASP A 21 -11.62 -4.22 -40.23
CA ASP A 21 -11.55 -5.35 -39.29
C ASP A 21 -10.20 -6.10 -39.26
N LYS A 22 -9.19 -5.65 -40.01
CA LYS A 22 -7.85 -6.28 -40.03
C LYS A 22 -6.82 -5.71 -39.06
N GLU A 23 -7.18 -4.69 -38.28
CA GLU A 23 -6.27 -4.08 -37.29
C GLU A 23 -6.91 -3.82 -35.91
N TYR A 24 -8.10 -4.37 -35.64
CA TYR A 24 -8.68 -4.31 -34.30
C TYR A 24 -8.17 -5.48 -33.44
N VAL A 25 -6.94 -5.32 -32.92
CA VAL A 25 -6.24 -6.34 -32.10
C VAL A 25 -6.94 -6.60 -30.75
N GLY A 26 -8.01 -5.88 -30.42
CA GLY A 26 -8.83 -6.11 -29.22
C GLY A 26 -8.21 -5.63 -27.91
N PHE A 27 -6.96 -5.13 -27.93
CA PHE A 27 -6.29 -4.51 -26.77
C PHE A 27 -7.07 -3.33 -26.18
N ALA A 28 -7.84 -2.61 -27.00
CA ALA A 28 -8.73 -1.53 -26.55
C ALA A 28 -9.78 -1.99 -25.51
N THR A 29 -10.09 -3.29 -25.44
CA THR A 29 -11.01 -3.84 -24.44
C THR A 29 -10.34 -4.30 -23.15
N LEU A 30 -9.00 -4.40 -23.10
CA LEU A 30 -8.27 -4.81 -21.89
C LEU A 30 -8.54 -3.91 -20.69
N PRO A 31 -8.56 -2.56 -20.80
CA PRO A 31 -8.90 -1.71 -19.66
C PRO A 31 -10.30 -2.01 -19.12
N ASN A 32 -11.27 -2.23 -20.01
CA ASN A 32 -12.63 -2.61 -19.64
C ASN A 32 -12.71 -4.00 -18.99
N GLN A 33 -11.87 -4.95 -19.42
CA GLN A 33 -11.78 -6.28 -18.81
C GLN A 33 -11.14 -6.22 -17.42
N VAL A 34 -10.06 -5.44 -17.26
CA VAL A 34 -9.40 -5.22 -15.97
C VAL A 34 -10.36 -4.52 -15.02
N HIS A 35 -11.04 -3.46 -15.46
CA HIS A 35 -12.05 -2.76 -14.68
C HIS A 35 -13.16 -3.71 -14.20
N ARG A 36 -13.76 -4.50 -15.10
CA ARG A 36 -14.80 -5.50 -14.74
C ARG A 36 -14.30 -6.55 -13.76
N LYS A 37 -13.05 -7.01 -13.91
CA LYS A 37 -12.44 -7.99 -13.01
C LYS A 37 -12.19 -7.38 -11.62
N SER A 38 -11.71 -6.14 -11.57
CA SER A 38 -11.48 -5.41 -10.32
C SER A 38 -12.79 -5.12 -9.60
N VAL A 39 -13.84 -4.68 -10.32
CA VAL A 39 -15.17 -4.44 -9.75
C VAL A 39 -15.78 -5.73 -9.18
N LYS A 40 -15.61 -6.87 -9.87
CA LYS A 40 -16.07 -8.19 -9.35
C LYS A 40 -15.29 -8.67 -8.13
N LYS A 41 -13.98 -8.42 -8.07
CA LYS A 41 -13.14 -8.79 -6.92
C LYS A 41 -13.44 -7.92 -5.70
N GLY A 42 -13.84 -6.67 -5.93
CA GLY A 42 -13.97 -5.65 -4.89
C GLY A 42 -12.60 -5.14 -4.43
N PHE A 43 -12.65 -4.11 -3.59
CA PHE A 43 -11.46 -3.51 -3.01
C PHE A 43 -11.39 -3.85 -1.53
N GLU A 44 -10.20 -4.15 -1.04
CA GLU A 44 -9.95 -4.30 0.40
C GLU A 44 -9.05 -3.16 0.86
N PHE A 45 -9.42 -2.48 1.93
CA PHE A 45 -8.61 -1.42 2.52
C PHE A 45 -8.61 -1.58 4.03
N THR A 46 -7.46 -1.33 4.64
CA THR A 46 -7.26 -1.55 6.08
C THR A 46 -6.70 -0.27 6.67
N LEU A 47 -7.47 0.37 7.52
CA LEU A 47 -7.14 1.61 8.20
C LEU A 47 -6.88 1.32 9.67
N MET A 48 -5.70 1.67 10.14
CA MET A 48 -5.35 1.62 11.55
C MET A 48 -5.44 3.02 12.15
N VAL A 49 -5.90 3.10 13.39
CA VAL A 49 -6.00 4.36 14.13
C VAL A 49 -5.20 4.23 15.40
N ALA A 50 -4.19 5.10 15.57
CA ALA A 50 -3.32 5.15 16.73
C ALA A 50 -3.34 6.55 17.36
N GLY A 51 -3.21 6.63 18.69
CA GLY A 51 -3.13 7.89 19.40
C GLY A 51 -3.42 7.77 20.89
N GLU A 52 -3.15 8.85 21.62
CA GLU A 52 -3.47 8.98 23.05
C GLU A 52 -4.95 8.68 23.34
N SER A 53 -5.22 8.14 24.53
CA SER A 53 -6.58 7.91 24.99
C SER A 53 -7.41 9.21 25.06
N GLY A 54 -8.71 9.11 24.85
CA GLY A 54 -9.58 10.29 24.94
C GLY A 54 -9.45 11.35 23.82
N LEU A 55 -8.62 11.14 22.78
CA LEU A 55 -8.55 12.04 21.61
C LEU A 55 -9.74 11.95 20.65
N GLY A 56 -10.65 11.00 20.86
CA GLY A 56 -11.85 10.84 20.04
C GLY A 56 -11.68 9.96 18.81
N LYS A 57 -10.68 9.08 18.80
CA LYS A 57 -10.39 8.07 17.76
C LYS A 57 -11.65 7.38 17.22
N SER A 58 -12.38 6.68 18.09
CA SER A 58 -13.60 5.96 17.68
C SER A 58 -14.74 6.90 17.25
N THR A 59 -14.73 8.17 17.67
CA THR A 59 -15.72 9.17 17.20
C THR A 59 -15.40 9.63 15.79
N LEU A 60 -14.11 9.84 15.47
CA LEU A 60 -13.69 10.20 14.12
C LEU A 60 -14.02 9.09 13.14
N ILE A 61 -13.80 7.84 13.53
CA ILE A 61 -14.12 6.65 12.73
C ILE A 61 -15.60 6.65 12.30
N ASN A 62 -16.51 6.83 13.25
CA ASN A 62 -17.95 6.91 12.96
C ASN A 62 -18.28 8.12 12.05
N SER A 63 -17.54 9.23 12.23
CA SER A 63 -17.73 10.45 11.43
C SER A 63 -17.23 10.30 9.99
N LEU A 64 -16.11 9.59 9.77
CA LEU A 64 -15.46 9.43 8.46
C LEU A 64 -16.31 8.59 7.51
N PHE A 65 -16.85 7.47 7.98
CA PHE A 65 -17.57 6.52 7.12
C PHE A 65 -19.07 6.79 7.03
N LEU A 66 -19.55 7.87 7.64
CA LEU A 66 -20.94 8.32 7.66
C LEU A 66 -21.96 7.25 8.08
N THR A 67 -21.49 6.08 8.51
CA THR A 67 -22.23 4.88 8.85
C THR A 67 -22.20 4.80 10.37
N ASP A 68 -23.38 4.72 10.98
CA ASP A 68 -23.47 4.33 12.38
C ASP A 68 -23.07 2.86 12.46
N LEU A 69 -21.76 2.62 12.56
CA LEU A 69 -21.15 1.34 12.95
C LEU A 69 -21.77 0.74 14.23
N TYR A 70 -22.57 1.53 14.95
CA TYR A 70 -23.32 1.20 16.14
C TYR A 70 -24.82 1.45 15.94
N HIS A 71 -25.45 0.95 14.87
CA HIS A 71 -26.91 0.98 14.75
C HIS A 71 -27.65 0.33 15.94
N ASP A 72 -26.96 -0.54 16.69
CA ASP A 72 -27.53 -1.27 17.83
C ASP A 72 -27.23 -0.64 19.21
N ARG A 73 -26.59 0.54 19.24
CA ARG A 73 -26.55 1.31 20.48
C ARG A 73 -27.73 2.25 20.49
N VAL A 74 -28.76 1.87 21.25
CA VAL A 74 -29.68 2.82 21.88
C VAL A 74 -28.83 4.03 22.28
N LEU A 75 -29.18 5.20 21.75
CA LEU A 75 -28.58 6.48 22.11
C LEU A 75 -28.76 6.66 23.62
N LEU A 76 -27.82 6.11 24.39
CA LEU A 76 -27.66 6.51 25.77
C LEU A 76 -27.29 7.99 25.72
N PRO A 77 -27.94 8.84 26.54
CA PRO A 77 -27.60 10.25 26.65
C PRO A 77 -26.10 10.44 26.87
N ALA A 78 -25.62 11.66 26.64
CA ALA A 78 -24.21 12.10 26.61
C ALA A 78 -23.31 11.78 27.85
N ASP A 79 -23.75 10.89 28.75
CA ASP A 79 -23.08 10.42 29.97
C ASP A 79 -22.64 8.94 29.91
N GLY A 80 -22.87 8.25 28.79
CA GLY A 80 -22.35 6.90 28.59
C GLY A 80 -20.84 6.92 28.44
N LYS A 81 -20.10 6.81 29.55
CA LYS A 81 -18.64 6.60 29.61
C LYS A 81 -18.26 5.57 28.53
N ARG A 82 -17.70 6.05 27.42
CA ARG A 82 -17.32 5.19 26.30
C ARG A 82 -16.30 4.21 26.86
N CYS A 83 -16.57 2.91 26.72
CA CYS A 83 -15.65 1.88 27.18
C CYS A 83 -14.30 2.10 26.49
N ASP A 84 -13.27 2.36 27.29
CA ASP A 84 -11.90 2.49 26.79
C ASP A 84 -11.53 1.17 26.09
N THR A 85 -11.02 1.27 24.87
CA THR A 85 -10.60 0.11 24.09
C THR A 85 -9.37 -0.47 24.77
N THR A 86 -9.49 -1.62 25.43
CA THR A 86 -8.37 -2.29 26.14
C THR A 86 -7.55 -3.21 25.24
N GLU A 87 -8.12 -3.62 24.09
CA GLU A 87 -7.51 -4.54 23.13
C GLU A 87 -7.59 -3.96 21.70
N ILE A 88 -6.72 -4.43 20.81
CA ILE A 88 -6.74 -4.06 19.39
C ILE A 88 -7.99 -4.68 18.75
N LEU A 89 -8.99 -3.85 18.44
CA LEU A 89 -10.26 -4.31 17.86
C LEU A 89 -10.26 -4.11 16.35
N ARG A 90 -10.39 -5.21 15.61
CA ARG A 90 -10.64 -5.20 14.17
C ARG A 90 -12.14 -5.19 13.89
N ARG A 91 -12.63 -4.21 13.13
CA ARG A 91 -14.01 -4.12 12.62
C ARG A 91 -13.99 -4.15 11.11
N THR A 92 -14.74 -5.05 10.49
CA THR A 92 -14.89 -5.10 9.03
C THR A 92 -16.21 -4.46 8.62
N LEU A 93 -16.14 -3.53 7.67
CA LEU A 93 -17.26 -2.86 7.04
C LEU A 93 -17.26 -3.21 5.56
N GLU A 94 -18.46 -3.47 5.03
CA GLU A 94 -18.66 -3.55 3.60
C GLU A 94 -19.44 -2.31 3.15
N ILE A 95 -18.80 -1.48 2.36
CA ILE A 95 -19.38 -0.27 1.79
C ILE A 95 -19.57 -0.51 0.30
N GLU A 96 -20.75 -0.19 -0.22
CA GLU A 96 -21.03 -0.26 -1.65
C GLU A 96 -21.29 1.15 -2.19
N GLU A 97 -20.47 1.59 -3.15
CA GLU A 97 -20.66 2.88 -3.83
C GLU A 97 -20.69 2.67 -5.34
N LYS A 98 -21.77 3.13 -6.01
CA LYS A 98 -21.96 3.06 -7.47
C LYS A 98 -21.69 1.66 -8.07
N GLY A 99 -22.01 0.59 -7.35
CA GLY A 99 -21.83 -0.80 -7.77
C GLY A 99 -20.41 -1.37 -7.54
N VAL A 100 -19.55 -0.63 -6.84
CA VAL A 100 -18.23 -1.09 -6.38
C VAL A 100 -18.32 -1.44 -4.90
N ARG A 101 -17.92 -2.66 -4.53
CA ARG A 101 -17.84 -3.11 -3.13
C ARG A 101 -16.44 -2.86 -2.57
N LEU A 102 -16.37 -2.14 -1.46
CA LEU A 102 -15.19 -1.89 -0.65
C LEU A 102 -15.34 -2.62 0.69
N ARG A 103 -14.45 -3.58 0.97
CA ARG A 103 -14.27 -4.19 2.28
C ARG A 103 -13.24 -3.40 3.07
N LEU A 104 -13.72 -2.54 3.96
CA LEU A 104 -12.90 -1.73 4.83
C LEU A 104 -12.68 -2.46 6.17
N SER A 105 -11.44 -2.78 6.50
CA SER A 105 -11.04 -3.25 7.83
C SER A 105 -10.52 -2.06 8.65
N LEU A 106 -11.20 -1.76 9.74
CA LEU A 106 -10.76 -0.76 10.70
C LEU A 106 -10.09 -1.44 11.88
N VAL A 107 -8.87 -1.02 12.21
CA VAL A 107 -8.13 -1.47 13.38
C VAL A 107 -8.07 -0.32 14.39
N ASP A 108 -8.81 -0.45 15.49
CA ASP A 108 -8.80 0.49 16.60
C ASP A 108 -7.76 0.02 17.62
N THR A 109 -6.69 0.80 17.84
CA THR A 109 -5.71 0.48 18.87
C THR A 109 -6.15 1.04 20.22
N PRO A 110 -5.80 0.37 21.34
CA PRO A 110 -5.93 0.99 22.65
C PRO A 110 -5.22 2.35 22.68
N GLY A 111 -5.74 3.27 23.48
CA GLY A 111 -5.05 4.52 23.74
C GLY A 111 -3.76 4.26 24.51
N PHE A 112 -2.65 4.82 24.04
CA PHE A 112 -1.43 4.88 24.83
C PHE A 112 -1.45 6.13 25.74
N ALA A 113 -0.53 6.18 26.71
CA ALA A 113 -0.39 7.25 27.71
C ALA A 113 -1.39 7.27 28.88
N ASP A 114 -2.15 6.19 29.11
CA ASP A 114 -2.97 6.03 30.33
C ASP A 114 -2.17 5.47 31.52
N ALA A 115 -1.04 4.80 31.25
CA ALA A 115 -0.17 4.24 32.27
C ALA A 115 0.87 5.25 32.76
N ILE A 116 1.38 5.07 33.98
CA ILE A 116 2.46 5.89 34.54
C ILE A 116 3.78 5.64 33.79
N ASP A 117 4.00 4.40 33.35
CA ASP A 117 5.13 4.02 32.51
C ASP A 117 4.64 3.75 31.08
N ASN A 118 5.17 4.49 30.11
CA ASN A 118 4.82 4.40 28.70
C ASN A 118 6.03 4.10 27.81
N THR A 119 7.12 3.62 28.39
CA THR A 119 8.40 3.37 27.70
C THR A 119 8.31 2.40 26.52
N GLU A 120 7.27 1.57 26.42
CA GLU A 120 7.13 0.57 25.35
C GLU A 120 5.71 0.49 24.76
N CYS A 121 4.95 1.59 24.80
CA CYS A 121 3.54 1.58 24.40
C CYS A 121 3.30 1.31 22.89
N TRP A 122 4.34 1.45 22.05
CA TRP A 122 4.26 1.15 20.62
C TRP A 122 4.46 -0.32 20.27
N GLN A 123 5.04 -1.13 21.16
CA GLN A 123 5.36 -2.53 20.86
C GLN A 123 4.15 -3.35 20.42
N PRO A 124 2.98 -3.32 21.09
CA PRO A 124 1.83 -4.13 20.68
C PRO A 124 1.30 -3.74 19.30
N VAL A 125 1.38 -2.46 18.96
CA VAL A 125 0.97 -1.92 17.65
C VAL A 125 1.93 -2.36 16.55
N VAL A 126 3.23 -2.32 16.85
CA VAL A 126 4.29 -2.76 15.94
C VAL A 126 4.23 -4.26 15.70
N GLU A 127 4.04 -5.06 16.76
CA GLU A 127 3.88 -6.51 16.71
C GLU A 127 2.64 -6.90 15.90
N TYR A 128 1.51 -6.22 16.12
CA TYR A 128 0.29 -6.44 15.34
C TYR A 128 0.53 -6.24 13.83
N VAL A 129 1.24 -5.18 13.44
CA VAL A 129 1.55 -4.91 12.03
C VAL A 129 2.48 -5.99 11.46
N GLU A 130 3.50 -6.42 12.22
CA GLU A 130 4.38 -7.51 11.80
C GLU A 130 3.64 -8.84 11.65
N GLU A 131 2.71 -9.16 12.57
CA GLU A 131 1.86 -10.33 12.47
C GLU A 131 1.00 -10.31 11.20
N GLN A 132 0.46 -9.14 10.81
CA GLN A 132 -0.28 -9.01 9.55
C GLN A 132 0.64 -9.25 8.33
N PHE A 133 1.87 -8.74 8.35
CA PHE A 133 2.83 -9.00 7.28
C PHE A 133 3.25 -10.47 7.21
N GLU A 134 3.45 -11.13 8.36
CA GLU A 134 3.79 -12.54 8.42
C GLU A 134 2.62 -13.42 7.92
N SER A 135 1.39 -13.10 8.33
CA SER A 135 0.19 -13.80 7.84
C SER A 135 0.10 -13.72 6.31
N TYR A 136 0.29 -12.51 5.75
CA TYR A 136 0.27 -12.33 4.31
C TYR A 136 1.43 -13.06 3.61
N PHE A 137 2.64 -13.02 4.18
CA PHE A 137 3.80 -13.74 3.66
C PHE A 137 3.60 -15.27 3.65
N ARG A 138 2.95 -15.81 4.69
CA ARG A 138 2.63 -17.23 4.81
C ARG A 138 1.60 -17.66 3.76
N GLU A 139 0.58 -16.86 3.52
CA GLU A 139 -0.39 -17.10 2.46
C GLU A 139 0.24 -16.99 1.06
N GLU A 140 1.12 -16.00 0.84
CA GLU A 140 1.85 -15.83 -0.42
C GLU A 140 2.77 -17.03 -0.71
N SER A 141 3.43 -17.55 0.32
CA SER A 141 4.31 -18.72 0.25
C SER A 141 3.53 -20.03 0.13
N GLY A 142 2.22 -20.02 0.41
CA GLY A 142 1.34 -21.17 0.32
C GLY A 142 1.14 -21.69 -1.11
N LEU A 143 0.54 -22.88 -1.21
CA LEU A 143 0.24 -23.54 -2.49
C LEU A 143 -0.97 -22.90 -3.19
N ASP A 144 -1.97 -22.43 -2.43
CA ASP A 144 -3.23 -21.87 -2.96
C ASP A 144 -3.20 -20.35 -3.07
N ARG A 145 -2.62 -19.83 -4.16
CA ARG A 145 -2.46 -18.38 -4.39
C ARG A 145 -3.70 -17.66 -4.95
N LYS A 146 -4.82 -18.36 -5.13
CA LYS A 146 -5.97 -17.85 -5.91
C LYS A 146 -6.88 -16.91 -5.13
N ASN A 147 -6.88 -16.96 -3.79
CA ASN A 147 -7.77 -16.17 -2.94
C ASN A 147 -7.01 -15.52 -1.77
N LEU A 148 -5.92 -14.82 -2.09
CA LEU A 148 -5.17 -14.01 -1.12
C LEU A 148 -6.04 -12.84 -0.66
N GLN A 149 -6.33 -12.80 0.65
CA GLN A 149 -6.98 -11.66 1.28
C GLN A 149 -5.92 -10.70 1.79
N ASP A 150 -6.13 -9.39 1.62
CA ASP A 150 -5.17 -8.40 2.05
C ASP A 150 -5.48 -7.98 3.49
N THR A 151 -4.78 -8.57 4.46
CA THR A 151 -4.90 -8.23 5.88
C THR A 151 -3.94 -7.14 6.32
N ARG A 152 -3.05 -6.67 5.44
CA ARG A 152 -2.02 -5.68 5.76
C ARG A 152 -2.64 -4.33 6.10
N VAL A 153 -1.99 -3.59 6.98
CA VAL A 153 -2.38 -2.22 7.32
C VAL A 153 -1.86 -1.29 6.23
N HIS A 154 -2.77 -0.59 5.54
CA HIS A 154 -2.41 0.26 4.41
C HIS A 154 -2.11 1.70 4.83
N CYS A 155 -2.79 2.17 5.88
CA CYS A 155 -2.65 3.52 6.41
C CYS A 155 -2.86 3.51 7.92
N CYS A 156 -2.00 4.24 8.65
CA CYS A 156 -2.15 4.51 10.06
C CYS A 156 -2.45 6.00 10.27
N LEU A 157 -3.63 6.31 10.79
CA LEU A 157 -3.97 7.65 11.25
C LEU A 157 -3.39 7.85 12.64
N TYR A 158 -2.44 8.77 12.76
CA TYR A 158 -1.81 9.10 14.03
C TYR A 158 -2.44 10.35 14.63
N PHE A 159 -3.12 10.21 15.77
CA PHE A 159 -3.80 11.31 16.43
C PHE A 159 -2.84 12.03 17.38
N ILE A 160 -2.56 13.28 17.04
CA ILE A 160 -1.75 14.20 17.84
C ILE A 160 -2.68 14.97 18.77
N SER A 161 -2.26 15.08 20.02
CA SER A 161 -2.96 15.82 21.06
C SER A 161 -2.93 17.33 20.78
N PRO A 162 -4.06 18.06 20.83
CA PRO A 162 -4.08 19.50 20.56
C PRO A 162 -3.54 20.34 21.72
N TYR A 163 -3.33 19.74 22.89
CA TYR A 163 -2.90 20.43 24.11
C TYR A 163 -1.40 20.77 24.12
N GLY A 164 -0.65 20.30 23.12
CA GLY A 164 0.79 20.49 23.02
C GLY A 164 1.17 21.80 22.32
N HIS A 165 2.32 22.34 22.72
CA HIS A 165 3.03 23.36 21.93
C HIS A 165 3.83 22.74 20.77
N GLY A 166 3.93 21.41 20.71
CA GLY A 166 4.65 20.58 19.75
C GLY A 166 4.29 19.09 19.97
N LEU A 167 5.04 18.19 19.33
CA LEU A 167 4.97 16.75 19.46
C LEU A 167 5.50 16.30 20.81
N LYS A 168 4.78 15.38 21.47
CA LYS A 168 5.28 14.78 22.70
C LYS A 168 6.48 13.88 22.36
N PRO A 169 7.51 13.78 23.21
CA PRO A 169 8.62 12.84 22.99
C PRO A 169 8.14 11.39 22.79
N LEU A 170 7.07 10.99 23.50
CA LEU A 170 6.40 9.70 23.31
C LEU A 170 5.87 9.52 21.88
N ASP A 171 5.29 10.57 21.29
CA ASP A 171 4.78 10.53 19.93
C ASP A 171 5.91 10.38 18.91
N VAL A 172 7.05 11.03 19.16
CA VAL A 172 8.25 10.93 18.32
C VAL A 172 8.79 9.51 18.32
N GLU A 173 8.90 8.86 19.49
CA GLU A 173 9.35 7.47 19.60
C GLU A 173 8.39 6.50 18.90
N PHE A 174 7.08 6.70 19.09
CA PHE A 174 6.05 5.88 18.46
C PHE A 174 6.08 5.98 16.92
N MET A 175 6.17 7.19 16.39
CA MET A 175 6.26 7.41 14.94
C MET A 175 7.59 6.91 14.37
N LYS A 176 8.71 7.04 15.12
CA LYS A 176 10.00 6.46 14.74
C LYS A 176 9.95 4.92 14.69
N ALA A 177 9.16 4.27 15.53
CA ALA A 177 8.98 2.81 15.43
C ALA A 177 8.13 2.39 14.23
N LEU A 178 7.14 3.20 13.84
CA LEU A 178 6.15 2.84 12.82
C LEU A 178 6.47 3.27 11.38
N HIS A 179 7.22 4.36 11.17
CA HIS A 179 7.39 4.96 9.84
C HIS A 179 8.01 4.01 8.78
N ASN A 180 8.77 3.00 9.21
CA ASN A 180 9.35 2.01 8.28
C ASN A 180 8.36 0.90 7.89
N LYS A 181 7.25 0.75 8.63
CA LYS A 181 6.32 -0.37 8.49
C LYS A 181 4.98 0.03 7.90
N VAL A 182 4.51 1.25 8.16
CA VAL A 182 3.18 1.71 7.73
C VAL A 182 3.23 3.17 7.29
N ASN A 183 2.38 3.52 6.32
CA ASN A 183 2.11 4.89 5.92
C ASN A 183 1.43 5.66 7.06
N ILE A 184 2.13 6.61 7.67
CA ILE A 184 1.61 7.44 8.75
C ILE A 184 1.00 8.72 8.18
N VAL A 185 -0.25 8.99 8.55
CA VAL A 185 -0.94 10.26 8.30
C VAL A 185 -1.19 10.96 9.63
N PRO A 186 -0.47 12.07 9.93
CA PRO A 186 -0.66 12.80 11.18
C PRO A 186 -1.94 13.63 11.15
N VAL A 187 -2.72 13.53 12.23
CA VAL A 187 -4.03 14.16 12.40
C VAL A 187 -4.08 14.84 13.76
N ILE A 188 -4.32 16.15 13.79
CA ILE A 188 -4.54 16.89 15.03
C ILE A 188 -5.98 16.64 15.49
N ALA A 189 -6.10 16.01 16.65
CA ALA A 189 -7.38 15.68 17.26
C ALA A 189 -8.04 16.91 17.92
N LYS A 190 -9.38 16.88 18.05
CA LYS A 190 -10.17 17.92 18.73
C LYS A 190 -9.75 19.35 18.32
N ALA A 191 -9.71 19.61 17.02
CA ALA A 191 -9.32 20.93 16.50
C ALA A 191 -10.23 22.08 16.97
N ASP A 192 -11.40 21.77 17.54
CA ASP A 192 -12.33 22.72 18.15
C ASP A 192 -11.81 23.37 19.44
N THR A 193 -10.75 22.83 20.05
CA THR A 193 -10.11 23.46 21.22
C THR A 193 -9.13 24.57 20.85
N LEU A 194 -8.77 24.68 19.58
CA LEU A 194 -7.74 25.59 19.09
C LEU A 194 -8.36 26.73 18.28
N THR A 195 -7.82 27.95 18.45
CA THR A 195 -8.13 29.04 17.53
C THR A 195 -7.44 28.82 16.18
N MET A 196 -7.93 29.48 15.13
CA MET A 196 -7.33 29.42 13.78
C MET A 196 -5.82 29.73 13.80
N ARG A 197 -5.41 30.75 14.57
CA ARG A 197 -4.00 31.17 14.71
C ARG A 197 -3.15 30.12 15.43
N GLU A 198 -3.68 29.52 16.50
CA GLU A 198 -2.98 28.47 17.24
C GLU A 198 -2.85 27.20 16.41
N ARG A 199 -3.89 26.85 15.64
CA ARG A 199 -3.87 25.72 14.71
C ARG A 199 -2.76 25.86 13.67
N GLU A 200 -2.63 27.01 13.03
CA GLU A 200 -1.54 27.27 12.07
C GLU A 200 -0.15 27.21 12.71
N THR A 201 -0.04 27.74 13.94
CA THR A 201 1.22 27.69 14.70
C THR A 201 1.60 26.25 15.05
N LEU A 202 0.62 25.45 15.50
CA LEU A 202 0.82 24.04 15.83
C LEU A 202 1.16 23.22 14.59
N LYS A 203 0.48 23.42 13.46
CA LYS A 203 0.79 22.73 12.20
C LYS A 203 2.24 22.95 11.80
N ARG A 204 2.72 24.21 11.86
CA ARG A 204 4.09 24.56 11.51
C ARG A 204 5.11 23.89 12.44
N ARG A 205 4.89 23.94 13.75
CA ARG A 205 5.79 23.31 14.72
C ARG A 205 5.84 21.79 14.57
N VAL A 206 4.69 21.15 14.35
CA VAL A 206 4.64 19.71 14.10
C VAL A 206 5.41 19.36 12.82
N GLN A 207 5.29 20.15 11.75
CA GLN A 207 6.08 19.94 10.53
C GLN A 207 7.59 20.12 10.76
N GLU A 208 8.00 21.16 11.50
CA GLU A 208 9.40 21.41 11.86
C GLU A 208 9.96 20.21 12.65
N GLU A 209 9.29 19.77 13.71
CA GLU A 209 9.71 18.65 14.54
C GLU A 209 9.70 17.30 13.81
N LEU A 210 8.78 17.09 12.86
CA LEU A 210 8.79 15.90 12.00
C LEU A 210 10.04 15.88 11.12
N SER A 211 10.43 17.05 10.58
CA SER A 211 11.62 17.20 9.75
C SER A 211 12.92 17.06 10.56
N GLU A 212 12.97 17.61 11.78
CA GLU A 212 14.13 17.49 12.67
C GLU A 212 14.38 16.04 13.12
N ASN A 213 13.31 15.25 13.23
CA ASN A 213 13.38 13.86 13.68
C ASN A 213 13.49 12.84 12.54
N ASP A 214 13.59 13.29 11.28
CA ASP A 214 13.63 12.47 10.06
C ASP A 214 12.50 11.43 9.97
N ILE A 215 11.29 11.82 10.40
CA ILE A 215 10.13 10.92 10.38
C ILE A 215 9.52 10.92 8.99
N LYS A 216 9.58 9.76 8.32
CA LYS A 216 8.95 9.54 7.02
C LYS A 216 7.44 9.46 7.17
N ILE A 217 6.76 10.59 7.01
CA ILE A 217 5.31 10.63 6.82
C ILE A 217 4.96 10.20 5.40
N TYR A 218 3.70 9.80 5.19
CA TYR A 218 3.21 9.55 3.84
C TYR A 218 3.34 10.83 3.00
N GLN A 219 4.18 10.76 1.98
CA GLN A 219 4.31 11.80 0.97
C GLN A 219 3.45 11.39 -0.21
N PHE A 220 2.56 12.30 -0.62
CA PHE A 220 1.84 12.11 -1.85
C PHE A 220 2.82 12.01 -3.02
N PRO A 221 2.59 11.11 -3.98
CA PRO A 221 3.33 11.08 -5.22
C PRO A 221 3.36 12.48 -5.86
N GLU A 222 4.42 12.75 -6.62
CA GLU A 222 4.42 13.89 -7.53
C GLU A 222 3.44 13.56 -8.65
N CYS A 223 2.41 14.41 -8.84
CA CYS A 223 1.46 14.24 -9.94
C CYS A 223 2.24 14.20 -11.25
N ASP A 224 1.91 13.26 -12.12
CA ASP A 224 2.50 13.21 -13.45
C ASP A 224 2.22 14.53 -14.21
N SER A 225 3.17 14.96 -15.05
CA SER A 225 3.06 16.22 -15.79
C SER A 225 1.79 16.31 -16.64
N ASP A 226 1.20 15.16 -16.98
CA ASP A 226 0.10 15.00 -17.93
C ASP A 226 -1.28 15.04 -17.25
N GLU A 227 -1.34 15.19 -15.91
CA GLU A 227 -2.59 15.30 -15.16
C GLU A 227 -3.17 16.74 -15.17
N ASP A 228 -4.49 16.82 -15.02
CA ASP A 228 -5.25 18.07 -15.06
C ASP A 228 -4.75 19.10 -14.02
N ASP A 229 -4.63 20.37 -14.44
CA ASP A 229 -4.21 21.47 -13.56
C ASP A 229 -5.15 21.69 -12.36
N GLU A 230 -6.39 21.20 -12.42
CA GLU A 230 -7.31 21.19 -11.28
C GLU A 230 -6.94 20.13 -10.24
N PHE A 231 -6.53 18.93 -10.69
CA PHE A 231 -6.09 17.85 -9.82
C PHE A 231 -4.79 18.22 -9.09
N LYS A 232 -3.83 18.80 -9.82
CA LYS A 232 -2.57 19.31 -9.23
C LYS A 232 -2.81 20.33 -8.12
N ARG A 233 -3.75 21.27 -8.31
CA ARG A 233 -4.12 22.25 -7.28
C ARG A 233 -4.75 21.62 -6.05
N GLN A 234 -5.59 20.60 -6.23
CA GLN A 234 -6.18 19.85 -5.12
C GLN A 234 -5.11 19.10 -4.33
N ASP A 235 -4.16 18.45 -5.01
CA ASP A 235 -3.07 17.72 -4.36
C ASP A 235 -2.10 18.65 -3.63
N GLU A 236 -1.79 19.82 -4.18
CA GLU A 236 -1.02 20.86 -3.49
C GLU A 236 -1.75 21.39 -2.23
N GLU A 237 -3.07 21.59 -2.32
CA GLU A 237 -3.87 22.00 -1.17
C GLU A 237 -3.90 20.92 -0.07
N LEU A 238 -3.98 19.64 -0.46
CA LEU A 238 -3.91 18.51 0.46
C LEU A 238 -2.53 18.40 1.10
N LYS A 239 -1.44 18.54 0.33
CA LYS A 239 -0.05 18.61 0.80
C LYS A 239 0.12 19.72 1.85
N ALA A 240 -0.37 20.92 1.57
CA ALA A 240 -0.29 22.07 2.49
C ALA A 240 -1.18 21.89 3.75
N SER A 241 -2.21 21.04 3.68
CA SER A 241 -3.14 20.83 4.77
C SER A 241 -2.66 19.83 5.82
N ILE A 242 -1.60 19.04 5.56
CA ILE A 242 -1.01 18.11 6.52
C ILE A 242 -0.22 18.90 7.59
N PRO A 243 -0.39 18.61 8.90
CA PRO A 243 -1.29 17.63 9.50
C PRO A 243 -2.75 18.10 9.52
N PHE A 244 -3.69 17.19 9.25
CA PHE A 244 -5.12 17.53 9.17
C PHE A 244 -5.69 17.84 10.54
N ALA A 245 -6.41 18.96 10.67
CA ALA A 245 -7.07 19.29 11.92
C ALA A 245 -8.53 18.84 11.89
N VAL A 246 -8.88 17.87 12.74
CA VAL A 246 -10.17 17.18 12.68
C VAL A 246 -11.02 17.39 13.93
N ILE A 247 -12.33 17.42 13.71
CA ILE A 247 -13.36 17.49 14.73
C ILE A 247 -14.26 16.27 14.53
N GLY A 248 -14.38 15.41 15.54
CA GLY A 248 -15.26 14.25 15.49
C GLY A 248 -16.61 14.56 16.13
N GLY A 249 -17.70 14.66 15.35
CA GLY A 249 -19.05 14.90 15.86
C GLY A 249 -20.04 13.87 15.33
N SER A 250 -20.66 13.10 16.24
CA SER A 250 -21.72 12.15 15.89
C SER A 250 -23.13 12.74 16.04
N ALA A 251 -23.26 13.86 16.75
CA ALA A 251 -24.55 14.48 16.98
C ALA A 251 -25.01 15.22 15.71
N VAL A 252 -26.25 14.98 15.31
CA VAL A 252 -26.92 15.75 14.26
C VAL A 252 -27.61 16.93 14.94
N VAL A 253 -27.19 18.14 14.59
CA VAL A 253 -27.74 19.39 15.10
C VAL A 253 -28.37 20.17 13.96
N GLU A 254 -29.42 20.93 14.26
CA GLU A 254 -30.10 21.75 13.27
C GLU A 254 -29.53 23.17 13.32
N ALA A 255 -28.75 23.53 12.31
CA ALA A 255 -28.19 24.86 12.14
C ALA A 255 -28.80 25.49 10.90
N SER A 256 -29.37 26.70 11.03
CA SER A 256 -29.91 27.47 9.89
C SER A 256 -30.91 26.70 9.01
N GLY A 257 -31.74 25.83 9.60
CA GLY A 257 -32.74 25.01 8.90
C GLY A 257 -32.16 23.81 8.13
N ARG A 258 -30.87 23.50 8.30
CA ARG A 258 -30.22 22.29 7.75
C ARG A 258 -29.78 21.39 8.89
N ARG A 259 -30.01 20.08 8.72
CA ARG A 259 -29.50 19.05 9.64
C ARG A 259 -28.03 18.81 9.29
N VAL A 260 -27.13 19.32 10.12
CA VAL A 260 -25.69 19.20 9.96
C VAL A 260 -25.10 18.39 11.10
N ARG A 261 -24.03 17.65 10.83
CA ARG A 261 -23.30 16.93 11.89
C ARG A 261 -22.38 17.93 12.57
N GLY A 262 -22.49 18.02 13.89
CA GLY A 262 -21.77 19.05 14.63
C GLY A 262 -21.72 18.80 16.12
N ARG A 263 -20.84 19.55 16.79
CA ARG A 263 -20.80 19.62 18.25
C ARG A 263 -21.51 20.90 18.70
N LEU A 264 -22.43 20.77 19.64
CA LEU A 264 -23.11 21.89 20.25
C LEU A 264 -22.29 22.39 21.44
N TYR A 265 -21.92 23.66 21.39
CA TYR A 265 -21.32 24.39 22.51
C TYR A 265 -22.29 25.47 23.00
N PRO A 266 -22.16 25.93 24.26
CA PRO A 266 -22.96 27.04 24.78
C PRO A 266 -22.84 28.33 23.95
N TRP A 267 -21.70 28.54 23.27
CA TRP A 267 -21.41 29.72 22.47
C TRP A 267 -21.63 29.53 20.96
N GLY A 268 -21.98 28.34 20.49
CA GLY A 268 -22.18 28.10 19.06
C GLY A 268 -22.14 26.63 18.65
N ILE A 269 -22.29 26.39 17.35
CA ILE A 269 -22.27 25.04 16.77
C ILE A 269 -20.98 24.91 15.95
N ALA A 270 -20.20 23.86 16.24
CA ALA A 270 -19.04 23.49 15.42
C ALA A 270 -19.48 22.46 14.38
N GLU A 271 -19.59 22.89 13.13
CA GLU A 271 -19.95 22.01 12.00
C GLU A 271 -18.74 21.18 11.56
N VAL A 272 -18.92 19.86 11.44
CA VAL A 272 -17.83 18.93 11.12
C VAL A 272 -17.54 18.85 9.62
N ASP A 273 -18.56 19.05 8.78
CA ASP A 273 -18.44 19.00 7.32
C ASP A 273 -18.03 20.35 6.69
N SER A 274 -17.97 21.43 7.49
CA SER A 274 -17.56 22.74 6.99
C SER A 274 -16.03 22.84 6.87
N SER A 275 -15.55 23.24 5.69
CA SER A 275 -14.12 23.43 5.41
C SER A 275 -13.50 24.58 6.20
N GLU A 276 -14.31 25.53 6.67
CA GLU A 276 -13.84 26.66 7.47
C GLU A 276 -13.52 26.23 8.91
N HIS A 277 -14.30 25.29 9.45
CA HIS A 277 -14.14 24.80 10.82
C HIS A 277 -13.20 23.59 10.91
N CYS A 278 -13.16 22.75 9.87
CA CYS A 278 -12.49 21.45 9.95
C CYS A 278 -11.92 20.96 8.61
N ASP A 279 -10.76 20.30 8.66
CA ASP A 279 -10.19 19.60 7.48
C ASP A 279 -10.76 18.19 7.29
N LEU A 280 -11.87 17.81 7.94
CA LEU A 280 -12.38 16.43 7.85
C LEU A 280 -12.78 16.06 6.42
N ALA A 281 -13.38 17.01 5.69
CA ALA A 281 -13.75 16.80 4.30
C ALA A 281 -12.52 16.53 3.41
N LYS A 282 -11.39 17.20 3.70
CA LYS A 282 -10.10 17.01 3.03
C LYS A 282 -9.53 15.64 3.35
N LEU A 283 -9.48 15.25 4.63
CA LEU A 283 -9.04 13.93 5.07
C LEU A 283 -9.89 12.81 4.45
N ARG A 284 -11.22 12.96 4.41
CA ARG A 284 -12.13 12.00 3.79
C ARG A 284 -11.88 11.87 2.29
N THR A 285 -11.67 13.00 1.60
CA THR A 285 -11.37 13.01 0.16
C THR A 285 -10.03 12.31 -0.10
N MET A 286 -9.01 12.62 0.68
CA MET A 286 -7.68 11.99 0.60
C MET A 286 -7.76 10.47 0.76
N LEU A 287 -8.44 9.98 1.81
CA LEU A 287 -8.47 8.55 2.16
C LEU A 287 -9.38 7.72 1.24
N ILE A 288 -10.53 8.26 0.82
CA ILE A 288 -11.56 7.48 0.12
C ILE A 288 -11.52 7.72 -1.39
N ARG A 289 -11.26 8.95 -1.84
CA ARG A 289 -11.44 9.33 -3.26
C ARG A 289 -10.15 9.29 -4.06
N THR A 290 -9.06 9.83 -3.54
CA THR A 290 -7.85 10.07 -4.35
C THR A 290 -6.74 9.07 -4.08
N HIS A 291 -6.32 8.86 -2.83
CA HIS A 291 -5.06 8.15 -2.53
C HIS A 291 -5.22 6.75 -1.93
N MET A 292 -6.44 6.18 -1.94
CA MET A 292 -6.64 4.82 -1.39
C MET A 292 -5.75 3.80 -2.10
N GLN A 293 -5.70 3.85 -3.43
CA GLN A 293 -4.91 2.91 -4.23
C GLN A 293 -3.41 3.13 -4.05
N ASP A 294 -2.98 4.39 -4.05
CA ASP A 294 -1.57 4.74 -3.85
C ASP A 294 -1.04 4.29 -2.49
N LEU A 295 -1.81 4.50 -1.41
CA LEU A 295 -1.47 3.99 -0.08
C LEU A 295 -1.26 2.47 -0.10
N LYS A 296 -2.05 1.73 -0.88
CA LYS A 296 -1.87 0.28 -1.03
C LYS A 296 -0.60 -0.07 -1.80
N ASP A 297 -0.31 0.66 -2.86
CA ASP A 297 0.86 0.42 -3.71
C ASP A 297 2.16 0.74 -2.94
N VAL A 298 2.21 1.86 -2.21
CA VAL A 298 3.32 2.17 -1.28
C VAL A 298 3.48 1.10 -0.21
N THR A 299 2.37 0.61 0.38
CA THR A 299 2.43 -0.47 1.38
C THR A 299 3.01 -1.75 0.78
N ARG A 300 2.66 -2.07 -0.46
CA ARG A 300 3.15 -3.26 -1.16
C ARG A 300 4.62 -3.13 -1.53
N ASP A 301 4.98 -2.04 -2.21
CA ASP A 301 6.27 -1.93 -2.90
C ASP A 301 7.41 -1.50 -1.97
N LEU A 302 7.10 -0.73 -0.91
CA LEU A 302 8.08 -0.32 0.09
C LEU A 302 8.01 -1.19 1.34
N HIS A 303 6.93 -1.08 2.11
CA HIS A 303 6.88 -1.66 3.45
C HIS A 303 6.88 -3.20 3.42
N TYR A 304 6.04 -3.79 2.58
CA TYR A 304 5.93 -5.25 2.49
C TYR A 304 7.17 -5.87 1.82
N GLU A 305 7.70 -5.30 0.73
CA GLU A 305 8.93 -5.82 0.12
C GLU A 305 10.14 -5.69 1.04
N GLU A 306 10.26 -4.62 1.84
CA GLU A 306 11.34 -4.52 2.84
C GLU A 306 11.22 -5.62 3.90
N HIS A 307 10.01 -5.85 4.42
CA HIS A 307 9.74 -6.93 5.36
C HIS A 307 10.03 -8.31 4.74
N ARG A 308 9.56 -8.54 3.52
CA ARG A 308 9.76 -9.77 2.76
C ARG A 308 11.24 -10.04 2.50
N ALA A 309 12.00 -9.02 2.09
CA ALA A 309 13.45 -9.11 1.93
C ALA A 309 14.14 -9.46 3.26
N ARG A 310 13.68 -8.88 4.39
CA ARG A 310 14.18 -9.22 5.72
C ARG A 310 13.89 -10.67 6.10
N CYS A 311 12.67 -11.16 5.89
CA CYS A 311 12.29 -12.55 6.15
C CYS A 311 13.11 -13.53 5.31
N ILE A 312 13.25 -13.27 4.00
CA ILE A 312 14.04 -14.13 3.10
C ILE A 312 15.51 -14.18 3.54
N ARG A 313 16.10 -13.04 3.93
CA ARG A 313 17.48 -13.01 4.47
C ARG A 313 17.63 -13.82 5.76
N LEU A 314 16.63 -13.81 6.63
CA LEU A 314 16.64 -14.59 7.87
C LEU A 314 16.45 -16.09 7.61
N SER A 315 15.56 -16.46 6.67
CA SER A 315 15.33 -17.85 6.27
C SER A 315 16.48 -18.44 5.44
N CYS A 316 17.28 -17.60 4.79
CA CYS A 316 18.44 -17.99 4.01
C CYS A 316 19.67 -17.20 4.51
N PRO A 317 20.30 -17.61 5.64
CA PRO A 317 21.52 -16.96 6.09
C PRO A 317 22.57 -17.02 4.96
N PRO A 318 23.37 -15.96 4.74
CA PRO A 318 24.49 -16.04 3.81
C PRO A 318 25.35 -17.24 4.21
N PRO A 319 25.84 -18.05 3.26
CA PRO A 319 26.75 -19.14 3.60
C PRO A 319 27.88 -18.53 4.41
N ALA A 320 28.02 -18.98 5.67
CA ALA A 320 29.11 -18.58 6.52
C ALA A 320 30.40 -18.73 5.71
N LEU A 321 31.17 -17.66 5.63
CA LEU A 321 32.52 -17.64 5.08
C LEU A 321 33.36 -18.67 5.86
N SER A 322 33.27 -19.94 5.49
CA SER A 322 34.30 -20.91 5.79
C SER A 322 35.56 -20.44 5.07
N PRO A 323 36.70 -20.31 5.76
CA PRO A 323 37.93 -19.89 5.10
C PRO A 323 38.23 -20.86 3.95
N PRO A 324 38.68 -20.38 2.78
CA PRO A 324 38.96 -21.26 1.66
C PRO A 324 40.07 -22.25 2.05
N PRO A 325 39.97 -23.54 1.66
CA PRO A 325 41.07 -24.47 1.86
C PRO A 325 42.31 -23.97 1.11
N PRO A 326 43.53 -24.21 1.63
CA PRO A 326 44.75 -23.70 1.02
C PRO A 326 44.94 -24.33 -0.37
N LEU A 327 45.01 -23.47 -1.40
CA LEU A 327 45.30 -23.86 -2.78
C LEU A 327 46.73 -24.44 -2.92
N PRO A 328 46.95 -25.53 -3.68
CA PRO A 328 48.29 -25.95 -4.05
C PRO A 328 48.89 -25.00 -5.10
N ARG A 329 50.15 -24.64 -4.91
CA ARG A 329 50.98 -23.88 -5.88
C ARG A 329 51.11 -24.65 -7.19
N GLY A 330 50.81 -24.01 -8.33
CA GLY A 330 51.27 -24.50 -9.63
C GLY A 330 50.64 -23.86 -10.87
N SER A 331 51.35 -22.88 -11.45
CA SER A 331 51.40 -22.47 -12.86
C SER A 331 50.15 -22.04 -13.66
N LYS A 332 50.07 -20.72 -13.85
CA LYS A 332 49.95 -19.96 -15.12
C LYS A 332 48.74 -20.20 -16.07
N LEU A 333 47.88 -19.18 -16.08
CA LEU A 333 47.26 -18.49 -17.22
C LEU A 333 46.36 -19.28 -18.17
N SER A 334 45.06 -18.97 -18.14
CA SER A 334 44.33 -18.42 -19.30
C SER A 334 43.01 -17.79 -18.85
N ARG A 335 42.72 -16.64 -19.45
CA ARG A 335 41.59 -15.74 -19.23
C ARG A 335 40.39 -16.26 -20.00
N GLU A 336 39.25 -16.44 -19.36
CA GLU A 336 37.93 -16.16 -19.94
C GLU A 336 36.86 -16.06 -18.85
N SER A 337 36.15 -14.94 -18.88
CA SER A 337 35.10 -14.53 -17.97
C SER A 337 33.77 -15.12 -18.41
N VAL A 338 33.21 -16.03 -17.63
CA VAL A 338 31.78 -16.35 -17.63
C VAL A 338 31.33 -16.36 -16.17
N VAL A 339 30.38 -15.49 -15.87
CA VAL A 339 29.71 -15.38 -14.57
C VAL A 339 28.81 -16.60 -14.38
N ASP A 340 29.28 -17.57 -13.59
CA ASP A 340 28.48 -18.73 -13.17
C ASP A 340 27.71 -18.38 -11.90
N PHE A 341 26.39 -18.21 -12.04
CA PHE A 341 25.44 -18.19 -10.93
C PHE A 341 25.10 -19.65 -10.56
N PRO A 342 25.32 -20.12 -9.32
CA PRO A 342 24.87 -21.45 -8.94
C PRO A 342 23.39 -21.42 -8.54
N MET A 343 22.53 -21.98 -9.38
CA MET A 343 21.16 -22.37 -9.02
C MET A 343 21.17 -23.60 -8.09
N PRO A 344 20.31 -23.68 -7.06
CA PRO A 344 20.25 -24.86 -6.18
C PRO A 344 19.53 -26.01 -6.90
N ILE A 345 20.28 -27.05 -7.28
CA ILE A 345 19.71 -28.26 -7.87
C ILE A 345 19.24 -29.20 -6.75
N MET A 346 17.95 -29.54 -6.77
CA MET A 346 17.35 -30.59 -5.95
C MET A 346 18.13 -31.90 -6.12
N SER A 347 18.64 -32.43 -5.00
CA SER A 347 19.55 -33.59 -4.87
C SER A 347 19.09 -34.92 -5.52
N GLY A 348 17.85 -34.99 -6.06
CA GLY A 348 17.31 -36.20 -6.69
C GLY A 348 17.60 -36.36 -8.19
N LEU A 349 17.97 -35.30 -8.91
CA LEU A 349 18.16 -35.33 -10.38
C LEU A 349 19.62 -35.42 -10.84
N ALA A 350 20.58 -35.08 -9.96
CA ALA A 350 22.01 -35.10 -10.29
C ALA A 350 22.51 -36.48 -10.72
N GLY A 351 22.06 -37.55 -10.04
CA GLY A 351 22.47 -38.91 -10.38
C GLY A 351 22.00 -39.39 -11.77
N ARG A 352 20.87 -38.88 -12.27
CA ARG A 352 20.38 -39.20 -13.62
C ARG A 352 21.10 -38.40 -14.70
N ALA A 353 21.43 -37.14 -14.42
CA ALA A 353 22.20 -36.30 -15.33
C ALA A 353 23.65 -36.83 -15.50
N ASP A 354 24.30 -37.21 -14.40
CA ASP A 354 25.67 -37.75 -14.43
C ASP A 354 25.74 -39.10 -15.17
N ALA A 355 24.72 -39.95 -15.05
CA ALA A 355 24.66 -41.21 -15.79
C ALA A 355 24.50 -40.99 -17.31
N LEU A 356 23.72 -39.98 -17.71
CA LEU A 356 23.54 -39.59 -19.11
C LEU A 356 24.79 -38.96 -19.71
N ILE A 357 25.50 -38.13 -18.95
CA ILE A 357 26.77 -37.52 -19.37
C ILE A 357 27.82 -38.60 -19.61
N ARG A 358 28.00 -39.55 -18.68
CA ARG A 358 28.94 -40.67 -18.86
C ARG A 358 28.60 -41.56 -20.05
N ALA A 359 27.32 -41.78 -20.31
CA ALA A 359 26.89 -42.55 -21.49
C ALA A 359 27.23 -41.81 -22.80
N LYS A 360 27.05 -40.48 -22.84
CA LYS A 360 27.39 -39.65 -24.00
C LYS A 360 28.90 -39.50 -24.21
N GLU A 361 29.69 -39.41 -23.13
CA GLU A 361 31.15 -39.38 -23.20
C GLU A 361 31.72 -40.70 -23.75
N GLN A 362 31.16 -41.85 -23.34
CA GLN A 362 31.55 -43.15 -23.90
C GLN A 362 31.22 -43.29 -25.39
N GLU A 363 30.10 -42.71 -25.84
CA GLU A 363 29.70 -42.71 -27.24
C GLU A 363 30.62 -41.80 -28.09
N LEU A 364 30.97 -40.63 -27.56
CA LEU A 364 31.93 -39.71 -28.19
C LEU A 364 33.34 -40.31 -28.29
N ALA A 365 33.80 -41.03 -27.26
CA ALA A 365 35.10 -41.71 -27.30
C ALA A 365 35.15 -42.78 -28.40
N ARG A 366 34.08 -43.58 -28.55
CA ARG A 366 33.98 -44.57 -29.65
C ARG A 366 33.96 -43.93 -31.03
N MET A 367 33.29 -42.79 -31.18
CA MET A 367 33.28 -42.04 -32.44
C MET A 367 34.66 -41.45 -32.76
N GLN A 368 35.39 -40.95 -31.76
CA GLN A 368 36.77 -40.48 -31.94
C GLN A 368 37.72 -41.60 -32.35
N GLU A 369 37.63 -42.78 -31.74
CA GLU A 369 38.42 -43.95 -32.15
C GLU A 369 38.10 -44.37 -33.60
N MET A 370 36.83 -44.33 -34.00
CA MET A 370 36.43 -44.61 -35.38
C MET A 370 36.99 -43.58 -36.37
N LEU A 371 36.99 -42.30 -36.02
CA LEU A 371 37.55 -41.22 -36.85
C LEU A 371 39.07 -41.36 -37.00
N VAL A 372 39.78 -41.69 -35.91
CA VAL A 372 41.23 -41.96 -35.96
C VAL A 372 41.51 -43.18 -36.85
N HIS A 373 40.70 -44.24 -36.73
CA HIS A 373 40.84 -45.41 -37.59
C HIS A 373 40.57 -45.08 -39.07
N MET A 374 39.57 -44.24 -39.36
CA MET A 374 39.30 -43.79 -40.73
C MET A 374 40.43 -42.91 -41.26
N GLN A 375 40.96 -42.00 -40.45
CA GLN A 375 42.06 -41.12 -40.82
C GLN A 375 43.34 -41.91 -41.13
N ASN A 376 43.63 -42.93 -40.33
CA ASN A 376 44.75 -43.85 -40.57
C ASN A 376 44.56 -44.69 -41.85
N LYS A 377 43.31 -45.08 -42.17
CA LYS A 377 43.00 -45.78 -43.44
C LYS A 377 43.16 -44.87 -44.66
N VAL A 378 42.79 -43.59 -44.53
CA VAL A 378 42.98 -42.60 -45.60
C VAL A 378 44.46 -42.32 -45.82
N GLN A 379 45.25 -42.19 -44.74
CA GLN A 379 46.71 -42.02 -44.83
C GLN A 379 47.45 -43.26 -45.35
N ALA A 380 46.88 -44.46 -45.21
CA ALA A 380 47.45 -45.69 -45.76
C ALA A 380 47.09 -45.94 -47.24
N GLN A 381 46.15 -45.18 -47.80
CA GLN A 381 45.73 -45.26 -49.21
C GLN A 381 46.29 -44.13 -50.08
N SER A 382 46.90 -43.11 -49.47
CA SER A 382 47.78 -42.12 -50.10
C SER A 382 49.23 -42.56 -49.99
#